data_AF-A0A6I9Q5N8-F1
#
_entry.id   AF-A0A6I9Q5N8-F1
#
_cell.length_a   1.000
_cell.length_b   1.000
_cell.length_c   1.000
_cell.angle_alpha   90.00
_cell.angle_beta   90.00
_cell.angle_gamma   90.00
#
_symmetry.space_group_name_H-M   'P 1'
#
loop_
_entity.id
_entity.type
_entity.pdbx_description
1 polymer ?
#
loop_
_entity_poly.entity_id
_entity_poly.type
_entity_poly.pdbx_seq_one_letter_code
_entity_poly.pdbx_strand_id
1 'polypeptide(L)'
;MLTEEERRTLVAEGYPVPNKLPLTKAEEKALKKIRRKIKNKISAQESRRKKKEYMDALEKKVETCSNENHELRRKVENLECTNK
;
A
#
# COMPACT_ATOMS: atom_id res chain seq x y z
N MET A 1 -12.35 -7.78 24.65
CA MET A 1 -13.38 -6.82 24.18
C MET A 1 -13.20 -6.59 22.69
N LEU A 2 -14.28 -6.41 21.93
CA LEU A 2 -14.22 -6.09 20.48
C LEU A 2 -13.65 -4.69 20.27
N THR A 3 -12.92 -4.46 19.18
CA THR A 3 -12.53 -3.10 18.76
C THR A 3 -13.72 -2.39 18.10
N GLU A 4 -13.64 -1.07 17.98
CA GLU A 4 -14.70 -0.30 17.32
C GLU A 4 -14.83 -0.65 15.83
N GLU A 5 -13.72 -0.91 15.15
CA GLU A 5 -13.72 -1.36 13.76
C GLU A 5 -14.33 -2.76 13.59
N GLU A 6 -14.07 -3.68 14.52
CA GLU A 6 -14.71 -5.00 14.55
C GLU A 6 -16.22 -4.88 14.74
N ARG A 7 -16.67 -4.01 15.67
CA ARG A 7 -18.11 -3.74 15.89
C ARG A 7 -18.78 -3.16 14.65
N ARG A 8 -18.19 -2.12 14.04
CA ARG A 8 -18.72 -1.48 12.83
C ARG A 8 -18.82 -2.48 11.67
N THR A 9 -17.79 -3.31 11.47
CA THR A 9 -17.78 -4.30 10.38
C THR A 9 -18.77 -5.44 10.64
N LEU A 10 -18.96 -5.86 11.90
CA LEU A 10 -20.00 -6.85 12.26
C LEU A 10 -21.40 -6.35 11.89
N VAL A 11 -21.74 -5.11 12.30
CA VAL A 11 -23.03 -4.49 11.97
C VAL A 11 -23.22 -4.35 10.47
N ALA A 12 -22.19 -3.89 9.74
CA ALA A 12 -22.24 -3.74 8.29
C ALA A 12 -22.48 -5.07 7.55
N GLU A 13 -22.05 -6.19 8.12
CA GLU A 13 -22.26 -7.53 7.58
C GLU A 13 -23.55 -8.20 8.10
N GLY A 14 -24.35 -7.48 8.89
CA GLY A 14 -25.62 -7.96 9.44
C GLY A 14 -25.48 -8.87 10.66
N TYR A 15 -24.31 -8.93 11.29
CA TYR A 15 -24.13 -9.69 12.52
C TYR A 15 -24.49 -8.82 13.74
N PRO A 16 -25.26 -9.35 14.71
CA PRO A 16 -25.51 -8.65 15.97
C PRO A 16 -24.20 -8.47 16.74
N VAL A 17 -24.03 -7.33 17.40
CA VAL A 17 -22.87 -7.07 18.25
C VAL A 17 -23.05 -7.84 19.56
N PRO A 18 -22.18 -8.81 19.87
CA PRO A 18 -22.30 -9.56 21.12
C PRO A 18 -21.98 -8.65 22.32
N ASN A 19 -22.95 -8.52 23.22
CA ASN A 19 -22.83 -7.70 24.44
C ASN A 19 -22.61 -8.54 25.72
N LYS A 20 -22.74 -9.88 25.64
CA LYS A 20 -22.57 -10.80 26.77
C LYS A 20 -21.51 -11.85 26.43
N LEU A 21 -20.65 -12.16 27.39
CA LEU A 21 -19.66 -13.22 27.30
C LEU A 21 -20.15 -14.44 28.10
N PRO A 22 -19.80 -15.69 27.71
CA PRO A 22 -18.96 -16.07 26.56
C PRO A 22 -19.70 -16.01 25.22
N LEU A 23 -18.94 -15.83 24.12
CA LEU A 23 -19.48 -15.86 22.76
C LEU A 23 -19.95 -17.27 22.40
N THR A 24 -21.04 -17.36 21.64
CA THR A 24 -21.45 -18.61 20.99
C THR A 24 -20.45 -18.99 19.89
N LYS A 25 -20.34 -20.29 19.57
CA LYS A 25 -19.49 -20.77 18.46
C LYS A 25 -19.78 -20.06 17.12
N ALA A 26 -21.03 -19.64 16.90
CA ALA A 26 -21.43 -18.90 15.72
C ALA A 26 -20.83 -17.48 15.69
N GLU A 27 -20.91 -16.77 16.82
CA GLU A 27 -20.33 -15.43 16.98
C GLU A 27 -18.80 -15.44 16.87
N GLU A 28 -18.14 -16.47 17.40
CA GLU A 28 -16.70 -16.65 17.25
C GLU A 28 -16.30 -16.84 15.77
N LYS A 29 -17.06 -17.65 15.02
CA LYS A 29 -16.85 -17.85 13.58
C LYS A 29 -17.06 -16.57 12.79
N ALA A 30 -18.11 -15.81 13.11
CA ALA A 30 -18.37 -14.51 12.50
C ALA A 30 -17.23 -13.53 12.77
N LEU A 31 -16.81 -13.39 14.03
CA LEU A 31 -15.71 -12.52 14.43
C LEU A 31 -14.39 -12.88 13.74
N LYS A 32 -14.08 -14.19 13.58
CA LYS A 32 -12.90 -14.65 12.83
C LYS A 32 -12.94 -14.22 11.37
N LYS A 33 -14.11 -14.26 10.73
CA LYS A 33 -14.31 -13.79 9.35
C LYS A 33 -14.11 -12.27 9.25
N ILE A 34 -14.64 -11.51 10.19
CA ILE A 34 -14.49 -10.05 10.26
C ILE A 34 -13.02 -9.66 10.45
N ARG A 35 -12.33 -10.25 11.43
CA ARG A 35 -10.89 -10.05 11.65
C ARG A 35 -10.06 -10.37 10.40
N ARG A 36 -10.42 -11.44 9.67
CA ARG A 36 -9.76 -11.77 8.40
C ARG A 36 -10.00 -10.68 7.35
N LYS A 37 -11.23 -10.19 7.20
CA LYS A 37 -11.57 -9.11 6.24
C LYS A 37 -10.80 -7.82 6.54
N ILE A 38 -10.74 -7.40 7.80
CA ILE A 38 -9.99 -6.21 8.21
C ILE A 38 -8.50 -6.37 7.87
N LYS A 39 -7.88 -7.50 8.23
CA LYS A 39 -6.47 -7.77 7.88
C LYS A 39 -6.23 -7.79 6.37
N ASN A 40 -7.14 -8.37 5.59
CA ASN A 40 -7.02 -8.37 4.13
C ASN A 40 -7.13 -6.96 3.54
N LYS A 41 -8.01 -6.11 4.08
CA LYS A 41 -8.14 -4.71 3.66
C LYS A 41 -6.83 -3.95 3.86
N ILE A 42 -6.23 -4.05 5.05
CA ILE A 42 -4.96 -3.41 5.39
C ILE A 42 -3.84 -3.95 4.49
N SER A 43 -3.74 -5.29 4.35
CA SER A 43 -2.71 -5.91 3.53
C SER A 43 -2.81 -5.52 2.05
N ALA A 44 -4.02 -5.44 1.50
CA ALA A 44 -4.24 -5.00 0.12
C ALA A 44 -3.86 -3.53 -0.07
N GLN A 45 -4.15 -2.67 0.91
CA GLN A 45 -3.75 -1.26 0.88
C GLN A 45 -2.23 -1.10 0.91
N GLU A 46 -1.55 -1.77 1.84
CA GLU A 46 -0.08 -1.75 1.93
C GLU A 46 0.58 -2.29 0.66
N SER A 47 0.01 -3.35 0.06
CA SER A 47 0.49 -3.88 -1.22
C SER A 47 0.39 -2.84 -2.35
N ARG A 48 -0.75 -2.12 -2.44
CA ARG A 48 -0.91 -1.03 -3.40
C ARG A 48 0.07 0.11 -3.14
N ARG A 49 0.29 0.48 -1.87
CA ARG A 49 1.25 1.53 -1.49
C ARG A 49 2.66 1.17 -1.93
N LYS A 50 3.14 -0.04 -1.60
CA LYS A 50 4.47 -0.53 -2.00
C LYS A 50 4.66 -0.54 -3.52
N LYS A 51 3.64 -0.97 -4.27
CA LYS A 51 3.69 -0.95 -5.74
C LYS A 51 3.87 0.48 -6.26
N LYS A 52 3.12 1.44 -5.71
CA LYS A 52 3.25 2.86 -6.08
C LYS A 52 4.66 3.38 -5.76
N GLU A 53 5.11 3.20 -4.52
CA GLU A 53 6.46 3.63 -4.09
C GLU A 53 7.57 3.07 -4.98
N TYR A 54 7.45 1.81 -5.41
CA TYR A 54 8.42 1.19 -6.32
C TYR A 54 8.39 1.84 -7.72
N MET A 55 7.21 2.12 -8.27
CA MET A 55 7.07 2.79 -9.57
C MET A 55 7.60 4.23 -9.50
N ASP A 56 7.20 5.01 -8.49
CA ASP A 56 7.69 6.37 -8.28
C ASP A 56 9.23 6.39 -8.16
N ALA A 57 9.81 5.39 -7.47
CA ALA A 57 11.27 5.26 -7.35
C ALA A 57 11.95 4.89 -8.67
N LEU A 58 11.33 4.06 -9.53
CA LEU A 58 11.84 3.75 -10.85
C LEU A 58 11.79 4.97 -11.78
N GLU A 59 10.66 5.68 -11.79
CA GLU A 59 10.48 6.90 -12.58
C GLU A 59 11.54 7.95 -12.23
N LYS A 60 11.78 8.18 -10.92
CA LYS A 60 12.83 9.08 -10.44
C LYS A 60 14.24 8.67 -10.89
N LYS A 61 14.55 7.36 -10.91
CA LYS A 61 15.86 6.86 -11.39
C LYS A 61 16.03 7.12 -12.88
N VAL A 62 14.99 6.89 -13.68
CA VAL A 62 15.02 7.16 -15.12
C VAL A 62 15.21 8.65 -15.39
N GLU A 63 14.48 9.51 -14.68
CA GLU A 63 14.63 10.96 -14.78
C GLU A 63 16.07 11.41 -14.46
N THR A 64 16.63 10.91 -13.35
CA THR A 64 17.99 11.24 -12.93
C THR A 64 19.02 10.80 -13.97
N CYS A 65 18.93 9.55 -14.44
CA CYS A 65 19.83 9.02 -15.46
C CYS A 65 19.70 9.78 -16.79
N SER A 66 18.48 10.16 -17.18
CA SER A 66 18.23 10.95 -18.39
C SER A 66 18.88 12.34 -18.29
N ASN A 67 18.74 13.00 -17.14
CA ASN A 67 19.35 14.31 -16.90
C ASN A 67 20.88 14.24 -16.93
N GLU A 68 21.47 13.27 -16.22
CA GLU A 68 22.92 13.03 -16.24
C GLU A 68 23.43 12.75 -17.66
N ASN A 69 22.72 11.91 -18.43
CA ASN A 69 23.09 11.60 -19.80
C ASN A 69 23.04 12.84 -20.70
N HIS A 70 22.02 13.69 -20.53
CA HIS A 70 21.92 14.94 -21.25
C HIS A 70 23.07 15.90 -20.91
N GLU A 71 23.45 16.01 -19.63
CA GLU A 71 24.60 16.80 -19.20
C GLU A 71 25.92 16.29 -19.78
N LEU A 72 26.14 14.98 -19.73
CA LEU A 72 27.33 14.35 -20.32
C LEU A 72 27.41 14.58 -21.83
N ARG A 73 26.28 14.47 -22.55
CA ARG A 73 26.24 14.75 -23.99
C ARG A 73 26.60 16.19 -24.31
N ARG A 74 26.04 17.16 -23.59
CA ARG A 74 26.43 18.59 -23.74
C ARG A 74 27.91 18.80 -23.48
N LYS A 75 28.47 18.13 -22.46
CA LYS A 75 29.90 18.22 -22.16
C LYS A 75 30.77 17.65 -23.28
N VAL A 76 30.37 16.50 -23.85
CA VAL A 76 31.07 15.89 -24.99
C VAL A 76 31.01 16.83 -26.20
N GLU A 77 29.83 17.35 -26.55
CA GLU A 77 29.66 18.28 -27.67
C GLU A 77 30.53 19.54 -27.53
N ASN A 78 30.56 20.13 -26.34
CA ASN A 78 31.41 21.30 -26.05
C ASN A 78 32.91 20.97 -26.20
N LEU A 79 33.35 19.80 -25.74
CA LEU A 79 34.74 19.35 -25.88
C LEU A 79 35.09 19.08 -27.34
N GLU A 80 34.19 18.47 -28.11
CA GLU A 80 34.37 18.24 -29.54
C GLU A 80 34.45 19.57 -30.33
N CYS A 81 33.68 20.58 -29.94
CA CYS A 81 33.73 21.91 -30.55
C CYS A 81 35.01 22.68 -30.19
N THR A 82 35.50 22.54 -28.96
CA THR A 82 36.70 23.27 -28.48
C THR A 82 38.00 22.68 -29.02
N ASN A 83 38.01 21.38 -29.37
CA ASN A 83 39.17 20.69 -29.92
C ASN A 83 39.19 20.64 -31.47
N LYS A 84 38.36 21.45 -32.14
CA LYS A 84 38.47 21.72 -33.58
C LYS A 84 39.40 22.89 -33.84
#